data_AF-T0ZRZ7-F1
#
_entry.id   AF-T0ZRZ7-F1
#
_cell.length_a   1.000
_cell.length_b   1.000
_cell.length_c   1.000
_cell.angle_alpha   90.00
_cell.angle_beta   90.00
_cell.angle_gamma   90.00
#
_symmetry.space_group_name_H-M   'P 1'
#
loop_
_entity.id
_entity.type
_entity.pdbx_description
1 polymer ?
#
loop_
_entity_poly.entity_id
_entity_poly.type
_entity_poly.pdbx_seq_one_letter_code
_entity_poly.pdbx_strand_id
1 'polypeptide(L)'
;LYYWKDHRGREVDFILKRGNRIVELIQVSYISGKGDINKREIDNLTLASKELNCTTLTVITWDHADEEVKEGKTIRYIPLWKWLLNSGVLS
;
A
#
# COMPACT_ATOMS: atom_id res chain seq x y z
N LEU A 1 -2.67 -2.24 15.06
CA LEU A 1 -1.63 -2.12 14.01
C LEU A 1 -0.93 -3.46 13.91
N TYR A 2 -0.91 -4.08 12.72
CA TYR A 2 -0.20 -5.34 12.47
C TYR A 2 0.83 -5.11 11.38
N TYR A 3 2.09 -5.38 11.71
CA TYR A 3 3.23 -5.42 10.81
C TYR A 3 3.33 -6.83 10.23
N TRP A 4 3.50 -6.94 8.90
CA TRP A 4 3.75 -8.22 8.25
C TRP A 4 5.19 -8.27 7.78
N LYS A 5 5.86 -9.37 8.10
CA LYS A 5 7.23 -9.68 7.69
C LYS A 5 7.28 -11.13 7.27
N ASP A 6 7.81 -11.40 6.09
CA ASP A 6 8.04 -12.78 5.67
C ASP A 6 9.39 -13.33 6.15
N HIS A 7 9.62 -14.62 5.86
CA HIS A 7 10.85 -15.34 6.20
C HIS A 7 12.12 -14.80 5.49
N ARG A 8 11.99 -13.85 4.55
CA ARG A 8 13.09 -13.19 3.83
C ARG A 8 13.30 -11.74 4.28
N GLY A 9 12.52 -11.29 5.26
CA GLY A 9 12.55 -9.95 5.80
C GLY A 9 11.89 -8.88 4.91
N ARG A 10 11.01 -9.27 3.99
CA ARG A 10 10.16 -8.34 3.23
C ARG A 10 8.97 -7.95 4.08
N GLU A 11 8.62 -6.67 4.05
CA GLU A 11 7.69 -6.08 5.01
C GLU A 11 6.63 -5.22 4.32
N VAL A 12 5.47 -5.11 4.96
CA VAL A 12 4.43 -4.13 4.65
C VAL A 12 4.10 -3.41 5.95
N ASP A 13 4.04 -2.08 5.92
CA ASP A 13 3.87 -1.28 7.14
C ASP A 13 2.55 -1.56 7.85
N PHE A 14 1.45 -1.63 7.10
CA PHE A 14 0.13 -1.89 7.68
C PHE A 14 -0.74 -2.85 6.87
N ILE A 15 -1.52 -3.64 7.61
CA ILE A 15 -2.61 -4.46 7.10
C ILE A 15 -3.93 -3.94 7.67
N LEU A 16 -4.87 -3.59 6.80
CA LEU A 16 -6.24 -3.30 7.19
C LEU A 16 -7.10 -4.56 7.10
N LYS A 17 -7.86 -4.82 8.17
CA LYS A 17 -8.77 -5.96 8.27
C LYS A 17 -10.20 -5.49 8.54
N ARG A 18 -11.18 -6.19 7.98
CA ARG A 18 -12.58 -6.16 8.42
C ARG A 18 -12.95 -7.55 8.92
N GLY A 19 -13.08 -7.69 10.24
CA GLY A 19 -13.14 -9.00 10.88
C GLY A 19 -11.90 -9.84 10.53
N ASN A 20 -12.12 -11.05 10.01
CA ASN A 20 -11.04 -11.96 9.60
C ASN A 20 -10.53 -11.71 8.17
N ARG A 21 -11.15 -10.82 7.40
CA ARG A 21 -10.78 -10.55 6.01
C ARG A 21 -9.76 -9.41 5.93
N ILE A 22 -8.64 -9.66 5.27
CA ILE A 22 -7.70 -8.60 4.86
C ILE A 22 -8.32 -7.85 3.68
N VAL A 23 -8.44 -6.54 3.81
CA VAL A 23 -9.11 -5.70 2.81
C VAL A 23 -8.15 -4.75 2.10
N GLU A 24 -7.03 -4.40 2.72
CA GLU A 24 -6.05 -3.49 2.13
C GLU A 24 -4.66 -3.70 2.75
N LEU A 25 -3.62 -3.58 1.92
CA LEU A 25 -2.22 -3.51 2.33
C LEU A 25 -1.72 -2.09 2.09
N ILE A 26 -1.03 -1.51 3.08
CA ILE A 26 -0.57 -0.13 3.04
C ILE A 26 0.94 -0.09 3.28
N GLN A 27 1.66 0.53 2.35
CA GLN A 27 3.06 0.89 2.45
C GLN A 27 3.19 2.42 2.55
N VAL A 28 4.10 2.94 3.35
CA VAL A 28 4.43 4.36 3.42
C VAL A 28 5.82 4.56 2.82
N SER A 29 5.97 5.54 1.93
CA SER A 29 7.24 5.79 1.25
C SER A 29 7.45 7.26 0.92
N TYR A 30 8.72 7.69 0.89
CA TYR A 30 9.11 9.08 0.65
C TYR A 30 9.16 9.41 -0.85
N ILE A 31 8.04 9.18 -1.53
CA ILE A 31 7.88 9.39 -2.97
C ILE A 31 7.30 10.78 -3.20
N SER A 32 8.03 11.66 -3.90
CA SER A 32 7.55 12.99 -4.29
C SER A 32 7.17 13.05 -5.77
N GLY A 33 7.65 12.10 -6.58
CA GLY A 33 7.21 11.93 -7.96
C GLY A 33 7.46 10.52 -8.49
N LYS A 34 7.01 10.26 -9.73
CA LYS A 34 7.07 8.94 -10.36
C LYS A 34 8.49 8.35 -10.47
N GLY A 35 9.50 9.21 -10.60
CA GLY A 35 10.91 8.80 -10.67
C GLY A 35 11.45 8.22 -9.35
N ASP A 36 10.81 8.52 -8.23
CA ASP A 36 11.23 8.06 -6.89
C ASP A 36 10.68 6.66 -6.56
N ILE A 37 9.76 6.14 -7.38
CA ILE A 37 9.12 4.84 -7.15
C ILE A 37 10.15 3.73 -7.26
N ASN A 38 10.46 3.11 -6.11
CA ASN A 38 11.36 1.97 -6.06
C ASN A 38 10.63 0.69 -6.48
N LYS A 39 10.98 0.15 -7.66
CA LYS A 39 10.40 -1.11 -8.18
C LYS A 39 10.44 -2.26 -7.17
N ARG A 40 11.50 -2.36 -6.35
CA ARG A 40 11.60 -3.42 -5.33
C ARG A 40 10.57 -3.28 -4.22
N GLU A 41 10.22 -2.05 -3.85
CA GLU A 41 9.17 -1.78 -2.86
C GLU A 41 7.81 -2.25 -3.38
N ILE A 42 7.50 -1.89 -4.63
CA ILE A 42 6.26 -2.30 -5.30
C ILE A 42 6.20 -3.81 -5.50
N ASP A 43 7.31 -4.44 -5.87
CA ASP A 43 7.40 -5.90 -6.00
C ASP A 43 7.16 -6.60 -4.65
N ASN A 44 7.73 -6.08 -3.55
CA ASN A 44 7.52 -6.61 -2.20
C ASN A 44 6.05 -6.49 -1.77
N LEU A 45 5.41 -5.32 -1.98
CA LEU A 45 3.99 -5.12 -1.70
C LEU A 45 3.11 -6.04 -2.54
N THR A 46 3.46 -6.23 -3.81
CA THR A 46 2.77 -7.15 -4.73
C THR A 46 2.92 -8.61 -4.31
N LEU A 47 4.07 -9.01 -3.75
CA LEU A 47 4.31 -10.34 -3.22
C LEU A 47 3.49 -10.59 -1.95
N ALA A 48 3.51 -9.66 -0.98
CA ALA A 48 2.70 -9.74 0.23
C ALA A 48 1.20 -9.86 -0.12
N SER A 49 0.75 -9.08 -1.10
CA SER A 49 -0.61 -9.14 -1.65
C SER A 49 -1.00 -10.52 -2.20
N LYS A 50 -0.07 -11.24 -2.84
CA LYS A 50 -0.28 -12.61 -3.34
C LYS A 50 -0.47 -13.56 -2.16
N GLU A 51 0.43 -13.50 -1.17
CA GLU A 51 0.40 -14.38 0.00
C GLU A 51 -0.84 -14.17 0.87
N LEU A 52 -1.28 -12.92 1.00
CA LEU A 52 -2.40 -12.51 1.83
C LEU A 52 -3.75 -12.49 1.07
N ASN A 53 -3.76 -12.86 -0.21
CA ASN A 53 -4.94 -12.84 -1.10
C ASN A 53 -5.69 -11.49 -1.07
N CYS A 54 -4.96 -10.38 -1.11
CA CYS A 54 -5.52 -9.02 -1.05
C CYS A 54 -5.26 -8.27 -2.37
N THR A 55 -6.30 -7.76 -3.02
CA THR A 55 -6.20 -7.12 -4.34
C THR A 55 -6.06 -5.59 -4.29
N THR A 56 -6.29 -4.98 -3.12
CA THR A 56 -6.25 -3.53 -2.92
C THR A 56 -4.97 -3.14 -2.20
N LEU A 57 -4.13 -2.36 -2.88
CA LEU A 57 -2.82 -1.94 -2.39
C LEU A 57 -2.76 -0.42 -2.40
N THR A 58 -2.25 0.16 -1.32
CA THR A 58 -2.07 1.60 -1.20
C THR A 58 -0.64 1.91 -0.80
N VAL A 59 -0.01 2.81 -1.53
CA VAL A 59 1.27 3.42 -1.18
C VAL A 59 0.98 4.86 -0.76
N ILE A 60 1.15 5.15 0.52
CA ILE A 60 1.08 6.52 1.03
C ILE A 60 2.40 7.20 0.69
N THR A 61 2.33 8.26 -0.10
CA THR A 61 3.48 9.00 -0.63
C THR A 61 3.63 10.34 0.08
N TRP A 62 4.73 11.05 -0.18
CA TRP A 62 4.88 12.43 0.31
C TRP A 62 3.96 13.38 -0.47
N ASP A 63 4.01 13.35 -1.81
CA ASP A 63 3.22 14.25 -2.66
C ASP A 63 2.81 13.66 -4.03
N HIS A 64 3.06 12.37 -4.26
CA HIS A 64 2.76 11.74 -5.54
C HIS A 64 1.40 11.04 -5.54
N ALA A 65 0.52 11.43 -6.47
CA ALA A 65 -0.75 10.74 -6.73
C ALA A 65 -0.71 10.05 -8.11
N ASP A 66 -1.00 8.75 -8.14
CA ASP A 66 -1.11 7.95 -9.37
C ASP A 66 -1.92 6.67 -9.06
N GLU A 67 -2.35 5.96 -10.09
CA GLU A 67 -2.98 4.64 -9.95
C GLU A 67 -2.49 3.74 -11.08
N GLU A 68 -2.08 2.52 -10.73
CA GLU A 68 -1.68 1.53 -11.72
C GLU A 68 -2.24 0.14 -11.42
N VAL A 69 -2.43 -0.64 -12.49
CA VAL A 69 -2.81 -2.05 -12.39
C VAL A 69 -1.61 -2.91 -12.73
N LYS A 70 -1.20 -3.74 -11.78
CA LYS A 70 -0.08 -4.68 -11.93
C LYS A 70 -0.53 -6.07 -11.54
N GLU A 71 -0.42 -7.03 -12.47
CA GLU A 71 -0.82 -8.43 -12.25
C GLU A 71 -2.27 -8.58 -11.74
N GLY A 72 -3.20 -7.75 -12.24
CA GLY A 72 -4.61 -7.75 -11.81
C GLY A 72 -4.87 -7.14 -10.43
N LYS A 73 -3.86 -6.50 -9.82
CA LYS A 73 -3.96 -5.79 -8.53
C LYS A 73 -3.91 -4.29 -8.77
N THR A 74 -4.74 -3.55 -8.06
CA THR A 74 -4.74 -2.08 -8.13
C THR A 74 -3.80 -1.54 -7.06
N ILE A 75 -2.85 -0.72 -7.49
CA ILE A 75 -1.91 0.00 -6.62
C ILE A 75 -2.24 1.48 -6.72
N ARG A 76 -2.63 2.06 -5.58
CA ARG A 76 -2.95 3.48 -5.46
C ARG A 76 -1.82 4.21 -4.77
N TYR A 77 -1.31 5.25 -5.39
CA TYR A 77 -0.37 6.17 -4.76
C TYR A 77 -1.17 7.37 -4.25
N ILE A 78 -1.15 7.58 -2.94
CA ILE A 78 -1.97 8.61 -2.28
C ILE A 78 -1.04 9.50 -1.45
N PRO A 79 -0.96 10.82 -1.73
CA PRO A 79 -0.23 11.75 -0.88
C PRO A 79 -0.71 11.67 0.57
N LEU A 80 0.21 11.72 1.53
CA LEU A 80 -0.06 11.60 2.96
C LEU A 80 -1.14 12.60 3.41
N TRP A 81 -1.02 13.86 2.99
CA TRP A 81 -1.99 14.90 3.32
C TRP A 81 -3.40 14.55 2.80
N LYS A 82 -3.50 13.99 1.59
CA LYS A 82 -4.78 13.58 1.00
C LYS A 82 -5.36 12.38 1.73
N TRP A 83 -4.51 11.42 2.10
CA TRP A 83 -4.91 10.25 2.89
C TRP A 83 -5.47 10.67 4.26
N LEU A 84 -4.78 11.58 4.96
CA LEU A 84 -5.22 12.11 6.25
C LEU A 84 -6.54 12.88 6.14
N LEU A 85 -6.70 13.74 5.13
CA LEU A 85 -7.95 14.49 4.94
C LEU A 85 -9.13 13.59 4.57
N ASN A 86 -8.90 12.53 3.81
CA ASN A 86 -9.95 11.59 3.42
C ASN A 86 -10.39 10.67 4.58
N SER A 87 -9.61 10.60 5.67
CA SER A 87 -10.00 9.89 6.90
C SER A 87 -11.06 10.64 7.73
N GLY A 88 -11.30 11.93 7.44
CA GLY A 88 -12.28 12.78 8.12
C GLY A 88 -13.68 12.78 7.52
N VAL A 89 -13.92 12.09 6.39
CA VAL A 89 -15.23 12.05 5.72
C VAL A 89 -15.73 10.61 5.66
N LEU A 90 -16.01 10.06 6.83
CA LEU A 90 -17.03 9.03 7.01
C LEU A 90 -18.08 9.60 7.97
N SER A 91 -18.93 10.47 7.43
CA SER A 91 -20.27 10.77 7.96
C SER A 91 -21.30 10.07 7.09
#